data_AF-A0A2R7KRM9-F1
#
_entry.id   AF-A0A2R7KRM9-F1
#
_cell.length_a   1.000
_cell.length_b   1.000
_cell.length_c   1.000
_cell.angle_alpha   90.00
_cell.angle_beta   90.00
_cell.angle_gamma   90.00
#
_symmetry.space_group_name_H-M   'P 1'
#
loop_
_entity.id
_entity.type
_entity.pdbx_description
1 polymer ?
#
loop_
_entity_poly.entity_id
_entity_poly.type
_entity_poly.pdbx_seq_one_letter_code
_entity_poly.pdbx_strand_id
1 'polypeptide(L)'
;MQNEINELRIKGTRFTIDRERQLLYQTRDHNNIVFFDEMINAGAFMLLYYDTKKKNTNDHLQGSFEHEVSIPIKALLHPFSKNLNYVEAYNGTQFQNGVELIFDPVRNRLEQELPKYQIGEDWFIVDVERAQLRHETYPEKVIPFDVMTDMGAYYTFDFDKNTQMAYCPFDDDLGQIINVTVPYMVDLDKEGMAAKYGLSVEVVNNKTDFDLIINPEVLSERKSGIRPTVGIFHYQYEVNIEENSLINTENPKVKISLTDFELSADHNSLVGYIDLNTGRAFNPKKIESLDEFPTGIAHVRIPNHLNLDSFAYGTKRNWLRSYPPVRNHKAEVLPFSNNDYRNLKMKSIDILNKKGVKKASKKKYSNHL
;
A
#
# COMPACT_ATOMS: atom_id res chain seq x y z
N MET A 1 -14.96 -8.80 12.85
CA MET A 1 -15.97 -8.50 11.81
C MET A 1 -15.37 -7.41 10.91
N GLN A 2 -15.08 -7.73 9.66
CA GLN A 2 -14.62 -6.72 8.69
C GLN A 2 -15.85 -5.92 8.25
N ASN A 3 -15.83 -4.60 8.47
CA ASN A 3 -16.89 -3.72 8.02
C ASN A 3 -16.77 -3.55 6.49
N GLU A 4 -17.79 -3.97 5.74
CA GLU A 4 -17.79 -4.01 4.28
C GLU A 4 -18.19 -2.67 3.66
N ILE A 5 -17.69 -2.35 2.47
CA ILE A 5 -18.16 -1.20 1.68
C ILE A 5 -19.43 -1.60 0.93
N ASN A 6 -20.53 -0.93 1.27
CA ASN A 6 -21.87 -1.20 0.73
C ASN A 6 -22.48 0.03 0.05
N GLU A 7 -21.70 1.07 -0.24
CA GLU A 7 -22.21 2.30 -0.83
C GLU A 7 -21.40 2.71 -2.06
N LEU A 8 -22.11 3.23 -3.07
CA LEU A 8 -21.53 3.77 -4.30
C LEU A 8 -22.17 5.12 -4.64
N ARG A 9 -21.44 5.96 -5.36
CA ARG A 9 -21.95 7.22 -5.91
C ARG A 9 -21.99 7.12 -7.43
N ILE A 10 -23.13 7.40 -8.04
CA ILE A 10 -23.31 7.52 -9.50
C ILE A 10 -23.67 8.96 -9.82
N LYS A 11 -22.81 9.65 -10.58
CA LYS A 11 -23.00 11.05 -11.01
C LYS A 11 -23.49 11.96 -9.87
N GLY A 12 -22.83 11.87 -8.70
CA GLY A 12 -23.17 12.65 -7.51
C GLY A 12 -24.26 12.05 -6.60
N THR A 13 -25.03 11.08 -7.08
CA THR A 13 -26.14 10.46 -6.31
C THR A 13 -25.66 9.25 -5.53
N ARG A 14 -26.01 9.16 -4.23
CA ARG A 14 -25.63 8.05 -3.35
C ARG A 14 -26.59 6.87 -3.50
N PHE A 15 -26.02 5.68 -3.67
CA PHE A 15 -26.73 4.43 -3.67
C PHE A 15 -26.12 3.47 -2.66
N THR A 16 -26.98 2.73 -1.97
CA THR A 16 -26.58 1.58 -1.17
C THR A 16 -26.72 0.32 -2.02
N ILE A 17 -25.71 -0.55 -1.94
CA ILE A 17 -25.61 -1.81 -2.65
C ILE A 17 -26.26 -2.89 -1.79
N ASP A 18 -27.42 -3.38 -2.22
CA ASP A 18 -28.08 -4.53 -1.63
C ASP A 18 -27.74 -5.77 -2.46
N ARG A 19 -26.73 -6.52 -2.00
CA ARG A 19 -26.25 -7.72 -2.72
C ARG A 19 -27.18 -8.90 -2.56
N GLU A 20 -27.95 -8.97 -1.48
CA GLU A 20 -28.92 -10.05 -1.30
C GLU A 20 -30.08 -9.89 -2.28
N ARG A 21 -30.54 -8.64 -2.48
CA ARG A 21 -31.61 -8.31 -3.42
C ARG A 21 -31.13 -7.94 -4.82
N GLN A 22 -29.82 -7.93 -5.05
CA GLN A 22 -29.19 -7.60 -6.34
C GLN A 22 -29.68 -6.25 -6.90
N LEU A 23 -29.68 -5.22 -6.05
CA LEU A 23 -30.14 -3.88 -6.43
C LEU A 23 -29.31 -2.78 -5.79
N LEU A 24 -29.42 -1.59 -6.38
CA LEU A 24 -29.00 -0.32 -5.81
C LEU A 24 -30.25 0.44 -5.37
N TYR A 25 -30.27 1.00 -4.16
CA TYR A 25 -31.32 1.94 -3.77
C TYR A 25 -30.71 3.27 -3.34
N GLN A 26 -31.30 4.38 -3.75
CA GLN A 26 -30.80 5.70 -3.39
C GLN A 26 -30.95 5.91 -1.87
N THR A 27 -29.88 6.29 -1.17
CA THR A 27 -29.81 6.34 0.31
C THR A 27 -30.86 7.27 0.95
N ARG A 28 -31.43 8.21 0.20
CA ARG A 28 -32.47 9.16 0.66
C ARG A 28 -33.78 9.10 -0.12
N ASP A 29 -33.90 8.16 -1.05
CA ASP A 29 -35.10 7.96 -1.86
C ASP A 29 -35.21 6.47 -2.21
N HIS A 30 -35.87 5.71 -1.34
CA HIS A 30 -36.01 4.27 -1.51
C HIS A 30 -36.88 3.87 -2.70
N ASN A 31 -37.57 4.82 -3.36
CA ASN A 31 -38.31 4.54 -4.59
C ASN A 31 -37.41 4.59 -5.83
N ASN A 32 -36.21 5.17 -5.70
CA ASN A 32 -35.22 5.16 -6.76
C ASN A 32 -34.32 3.93 -6.63
N ILE A 33 -34.68 2.89 -7.38
CA ILE A 33 -34.05 1.58 -7.35
C ILE A 33 -33.50 1.26 -8.74
N VAL A 34 -32.31 0.66 -8.77
CA VAL A 34 -31.67 0.13 -9.98
C VAL A 34 -31.40 -1.34 -9.74
N PHE A 35 -32.04 -2.22 -10.50
CA PHE A 35 -31.77 -3.65 -10.36
C PHE A 35 -30.54 -4.02 -11.18
N PHE A 36 -29.76 -5.00 -10.70
CA PHE A 36 -28.54 -5.41 -11.41
C PHE A 36 -28.84 -6.07 -12.75
N ASP A 37 -30.02 -6.69 -12.91
CA ASP A 37 -30.48 -7.32 -14.15
C ASP A 37 -30.97 -6.32 -15.20
N GLU A 38 -31.24 -5.07 -14.80
CA GLU A 38 -31.52 -3.95 -15.71
C GLU A 38 -30.24 -3.35 -16.30
N MET A 39 -29.07 -3.72 -15.77
CA MET A 39 -27.78 -3.24 -16.28
C MET A 39 -27.26 -4.13 -17.41
N ILE A 40 -26.59 -3.53 -18.39
CA ILE A 40 -26.02 -4.26 -19.53
C ILE A 40 -24.66 -4.83 -19.13
N ASN A 41 -24.52 -6.16 -19.13
CA ASN A 41 -23.24 -6.80 -18.89
C ASN A 41 -22.27 -6.58 -20.06
N ALA A 42 -21.15 -5.89 -19.79
CA ALA A 42 -20.08 -5.59 -20.72
C ALA A 42 -18.75 -6.26 -20.31
N GLY A 43 -18.82 -7.48 -19.78
CA GLY A 43 -17.66 -8.30 -19.43
C GLY A 43 -17.14 -8.01 -18.03
N ALA A 44 -16.24 -7.04 -17.85
CA ALA A 44 -15.70 -6.67 -16.53
C ALA A 44 -16.58 -5.63 -15.80
N PHE A 45 -17.56 -5.07 -16.49
CA PHE A 45 -18.40 -3.95 -16.04
C PHE A 45 -19.87 -4.25 -16.32
N MET A 46 -20.75 -3.65 -15.52
CA MET A 46 -22.15 -3.44 -15.81
C MET A 46 -22.33 -2.01 -16.29
N LEU A 47 -23.00 -1.83 -17.43
CA LEU A 47 -23.34 -0.52 -17.98
C LEU A 47 -24.75 -0.13 -17.56
N LEU A 48 -24.89 1.12 -17.20
CA LEU A 48 -26.11 1.75 -16.75
C LEU A 48 -26.27 3.08 -17.49
N TYR A 49 -27.45 3.36 -18.02
CA TYR A 49 -27.80 4.71 -18.48
C TYR A 49 -28.47 5.47 -17.34
N TYR A 50 -27.87 6.59 -16.95
CA TYR A 50 -28.30 7.34 -15.77
C TYR A 50 -28.69 8.77 -16.13
N ASP A 51 -29.93 9.16 -15.81
CA ASP A 51 -30.42 10.52 -15.93
C ASP A 51 -30.14 11.30 -14.63
N THR A 52 -29.33 12.36 -14.69
CA THR A 52 -28.95 13.13 -13.47
C THR A 52 -30.11 13.93 -12.88
N LYS A 53 -31.14 14.26 -13.68
CA LYS A 53 -32.30 15.06 -13.28
C LYS A 53 -33.42 14.18 -12.73
N LYS A 54 -33.75 13.11 -13.45
CA LYS A 54 -34.78 12.13 -13.03
C LYS A 54 -34.25 11.15 -11.99
N LYS A 55 -32.93 10.98 -11.92
CA LYS A 55 -32.20 10.02 -11.06
C LYS A 55 -32.55 8.55 -11.30
N ASN A 56 -33.28 8.22 -12.36
CA ASN A 56 -33.75 6.87 -12.67
C ASN A 56 -32.95 6.26 -13.84
N THR A 57 -33.17 4.95 -14.06
CA THR A 57 -32.33 4.12 -14.94
C THR A 57 -33.08 3.45 -16.08
N ASN A 58 -34.41 3.57 -16.12
CA ASN A 58 -35.26 2.57 -16.77
C ASN A 58 -36.11 3.07 -17.95
N ASP A 59 -35.79 4.23 -18.53
CA ASP A 59 -36.53 4.78 -19.68
C ASP A 59 -35.86 4.37 -21.01
N HIS A 60 -35.52 3.07 -21.17
CA HIS A 60 -34.75 2.52 -22.30
C HIS A 60 -35.31 2.81 -23.71
N LEU A 61 -36.51 3.39 -23.83
CA LEU A 61 -37.20 3.49 -25.10
C LEU A 61 -37.64 4.89 -25.53
N GLN A 62 -37.64 5.93 -24.67
CA GLN A 62 -38.10 7.28 -25.07
C GLN A 62 -37.45 8.42 -24.28
N GLY A 63 -36.18 8.72 -24.54
CA GLY A 63 -35.56 9.95 -24.02
C GLY A 63 -34.04 9.98 -24.16
N SER A 64 -33.48 11.17 -24.39
CA SER A 64 -32.04 11.39 -24.43
C SER A 64 -31.41 11.11 -23.06
N PHE A 65 -30.72 9.98 -22.90
CA PHE A 65 -29.87 9.77 -21.72
C PHE A 65 -28.71 10.76 -21.74
N GLU A 66 -28.43 11.39 -20.59
CA GLU A 66 -27.31 12.34 -20.50
C GLU A 66 -25.97 11.60 -20.31
N HIS A 67 -25.97 10.42 -19.65
CA HIS A 67 -24.73 9.72 -19.30
C HIS A 67 -24.83 8.19 -19.32
N GLU A 68 -23.84 7.56 -19.94
CA GLU A 68 -23.49 6.15 -19.76
C GLU A 68 -22.55 6.02 -18.55
N VAL A 69 -22.80 5.00 -17.72
CA VAL A 69 -22.10 4.76 -16.45
C VAL A 69 -21.61 3.32 -16.43
N SER A 70 -20.30 3.13 -16.24
CA SER A 70 -19.68 1.81 -16.18
C SER A 70 -19.32 1.47 -14.73
N ILE A 71 -19.97 0.43 -14.18
CA ILE A 71 -19.73 -0.04 -12.81
C ILE A 71 -19.01 -1.40 -12.87
N PRO A 72 -17.76 -1.52 -12.40
CA PRO A 72 -17.08 -2.80 -12.29
C PRO A 72 -17.94 -3.86 -11.58
N ILE A 73 -18.08 -5.05 -12.19
CA ILE A 73 -18.90 -6.15 -11.65
C ILE A 73 -18.47 -6.52 -10.23
N LYS A 74 -17.16 -6.47 -9.95
CA LYS A 74 -16.61 -6.75 -8.62
C LYS A 74 -17.22 -5.85 -7.53
N ALA A 75 -17.61 -4.61 -7.86
CA ALA A 75 -18.23 -3.70 -6.91
C ALA A 75 -19.63 -4.09 -6.48
N LEU A 76 -20.38 -4.63 -7.43
CA LEU A 76 -21.75 -5.07 -7.21
C LEU A 76 -21.79 -6.44 -6.53
N LEU A 77 -20.92 -7.36 -6.95
CA LEU A 77 -21.03 -8.76 -6.53
C LEU A 77 -20.22 -9.13 -5.28
N HIS A 78 -19.18 -8.36 -4.94
CA HIS A 78 -18.33 -8.69 -3.80
C HIS A 78 -18.27 -7.53 -2.80
N PRO A 79 -18.38 -7.82 -1.50
CA PRO A 79 -18.07 -6.82 -0.50
C PRO A 79 -16.59 -6.45 -0.60
N PHE A 80 -16.30 -5.16 -0.71
CA PHE A 80 -14.92 -4.71 -0.63
C PHE A 80 -14.48 -4.60 0.82
N SER A 81 -13.26 -5.04 1.08
CA SER A 81 -12.55 -4.68 2.29
C SER A 81 -12.24 -3.18 2.26
N LYS A 82 -12.13 -2.55 3.43
CA LYS A 82 -11.76 -1.13 3.62
C LYS A 82 -10.31 -0.81 3.22
N ASN A 83 -9.79 -1.45 2.18
CA ASN A 83 -8.43 -1.22 1.71
C ASN A 83 -8.40 0.11 0.96
N LEU A 84 -7.83 1.14 1.59
CA LEU A 84 -7.73 2.50 1.04
C LEU A 84 -7.05 2.51 -0.33
N ASN A 85 -5.95 1.76 -0.50
CA ASN A 85 -5.23 1.69 -1.78
C ASN A 85 -6.11 1.14 -2.91
N TYR A 86 -7.01 0.20 -2.59
CA TYR A 86 -7.98 -0.32 -3.56
C TYR A 86 -9.06 0.71 -3.88
N VAL A 87 -9.61 1.39 -2.87
CA VAL A 87 -10.61 2.44 -3.06
C VAL A 87 -10.03 3.60 -3.88
N GLU A 88 -8.80 4.00 -3.61
CA GLU A 88 -8.09 5.04 -4.37
C GLU A 88 -7.77 4.60 -5.80
N ALA A 89 -7.27 3.37 -6.01
CA ALA A 89 -7.05 2.85 -7.37
C ALA A 89 -8.36 2.70 -8.14
N TYR A 90 -9.44 2.25 -7.48
CA TYR A 90 -10.77 2.17 -8.08
C TYR A 90 -11.28 3.56 -8.44
N ASN A 91 -11.32 4.49 -7.48
CA ASN A 91 -11.85 5.83 -7.74
C ASN A 91 -10.97 6.57 -8.76
N GLY A 92 -9.65 6.46 -8.70
CA GLY A 92 -8.73 7.04 -9.68
C GLY A 92 -8.96 6.51 -11.10
N THR A 93 -9.39 5.26 -11.27
CA THR A 93 -9.73 4.69 -12.59
C THR A 93 -11.18 4.96 -13.03
N GLN A 94 -12.13 5.09 -12.08
CA GLN A 94 -13.57 5.21 -12.37
C GLN A 94 -14.11 6.66 -12.30
N PHE A 95 -13.31 7.63 -11.84
CA PHE A 95 -13.71 9.04 -11.73
C PHE A 95 -14.17 9.63 -13.08
N GLN A 96 -13.54 9.22 -14.19
CA GLN A 96 -13.91 9.68 -15.54
C GLN A 96 -15.30 9.19 -15.97
N ASN A 97 -15.81 8.10 -15.37
CA ASN A 97 -17.12 7.52 -15.68
C ASN A 97 -18.21 7.95 -14.68
N GLY A 98 -17.86 8.73 -13.65
CA GLY A 98 -18.79 9.24 -12.65
C GLY A 98 -19.28 8.18 -11.66
N VAL A 99 -18.48 7.15 -11.39
CA VAL A 99 -18.74 6.13 -10.35
C VAL A 99 -17.65 6.19 -9.28
N GLU A 100 -18.06 6.23 -8.02
CA GLU A 100 -17.15 6.24 -6.87
C GLU A 100 -17.60 5.23 -5.81
N LEU A 101 -16.67 4.50 -5.21
CA LEU A 101 -16.93 3.76 -3.98
C LEU A 101 -16.94 4.72 -2.80
N ILE A 102 -17.95 4.58 -1.94
CA ILE A 102 -18.11 5.45 -0.78
C ILE A 102 -17.51 4.77 0.44
N PHE A 103 -16.46 5.39 0.97
CA PHE A 103 -15.88 5.01 2.25
C PHE A 103 -16.23 6.10 3.29
N ASP A 104 -17.23 5.81 4.13
CA ASP A 104 -17.87 6.79 5.04
C ASP A 104 -16.93 7.62 5.93
N PRO A 105 -15.85 7.07 6.52
CA PRO A 105 -14.96 7.86 7.38
C PRO A 105 -14.26 8.99 6.60
N VAL A 106 -13.87 8.72 5.36
CA VAL A 106 -13.19 9.69 4.48
C VAL A 106 -14.19 10.66 3.86
N ARG A 107 -15.38 10.18 3.47
CA ARG A 107 -16.37 11.03 2.78
C ARG A 107 -17.08 12.02 3.69
N ASN A 108 -17.39 11.66 4.94
CA ASN A 108 -18.00 12.61 5.87
C ASN A 108 -17.08 13.81 6.14
N ARG A 109 -15.75 13.62 6.09
CA ARG A 109 -14.75 14.70 6.17
C ARG A 109 -14.66 15.52 4.87
N LEU A 110 -14.68 14.87 3.70
CA LEU A 110 -14.73 15.57 2.41
C LEU A 110 -16.00 16.43 2.24
N GLU A 111 -17.12 16.02 2.82
CA GLU A 111 -18.37 16.78 2.83
C GLU A 111 -18.46 17.84 3.96
N GLN A 112 -17.56 17.81 4.96
CA GLN A 112 -17.54 18.71 6.13
C GLN A 112 -16.46 19.80 6.09
N GLU A 113 -15.75 19.93 4.96
CA GLU A 113 -14.51 20.71 4.80
C GLU A 113 -13.38 20.23 5.71
N LEU A 114 -12.25 19.85 5.11
CA LEU A 114 -11.04 19.51 5.84
C LEU A 114 -10.45 20.76 6.51
N PRO A 115 -9.76 20.62 7.66
CA PRO A 115 -9.20 21.75 8.39
C PRO A 115 -8.12 22.40 7.53
N LYS A 116 -7.92 23.69 7.73
CA LYS A 116 -6.88 24.46 7.04
C LYS A 116 -5.85 24.92 8.04
N TYR A 117 -4.58 24.89 7.62
CA TYR A 117 -3.45 25.36 8.39
C TYR A 117 -2.68 26.39 7.57
N GLN A 118 -2.32 27.52 8.19
CA GLN A 118 -1.62 28.60 7.51
C GLN A 118 -0.10 28.45 7.68
N ILE A 119 0.64 28.54 6.58
CA ILE A 119 2.10 28.58 6.57
C ILE A 119 2.52 29.84 5.79
N GLY A 120 3.06 30.83 6.49
CA GLY A 120 3.34 32.12 5.89
C GLY A 120 2.05 32.81 5.44
N GLU A 121 1.95 33.11 4.15
CA GLU A 121 0.77 33.75 3.55
C GLU A 121 -0.20 32.74 2.91
N ASP A 122 0.18 31.47 2.86
CA ASP A 122 -0.53 30.42 2.14
C ASP A 122 -1.32 29.49 3.06
N TRP A 123 -2.42 28.95 2.53
CA TRP A 123 -3.29 28.00 3.21
C TRP A 123 -3.09 26.59 2.69
N PHE A 124 -3.00 25.65 3.63
CA PHE A 124 -2.87 24.23 3.35
C PHE A 124 -4.05 23.47 3.97
N ILE A 125 -4.63 22.57 3.20
CA ILE A 125 -5.61 21.60 3.65
C ILE A 125 -4.87 20.50 4.42
N VAL A 126 -5.31 20.22 5.64
CA VAL A 126 -4.81 19.12 6.46
C VAL A 126 -5.50 17.83 6.01
N ASP A 127 -4.73 16.94 5.38
CA ASP A 127 -5.18 15.63 4.92
C ASP A 127 -4.51 14.53 5.77
N VAL A 128 -5.07 14.28 6.95
CA VAL A 128 -4.52 13.28 7.90
C VAL A 128 -4.66 11.85 7.40
N GLU A 129 -5.61 11.59 6.49
CA GLU A 129 -5.77 10.27 5.86
C GLU A 129 -4.51 9.94 5.07
N ARG A 130 -4.09 10.87 4.20
CA ARG A 130 -2.84 10.73 3.43
C ARG A 130 -1.59 11.16 4.16
N ALA A 131 -1.72 11.62 5.41
CA ALA A 131 -0.63 12.17 6.20
C ALA A 131 0.16 13.24 5.43
N GLN A 132 -0.54 14.27 4.94
CA GLN A 132 0.07 15.40 4.23
C GLN A 132 -0.66 16.73 4.46
N LEU A 133 0.07 17.83 4.23
CA LEU A 133 -0.50 19.15 4.00
C LEU A 133 -0.56 19.41 2.49
N ARG A 134 -1.73 19.78 1.96
CA ARG A 134 -1.91 20.04 0.53
C ARG A 134 -2.28 21.50 0.31
N HIS A 135 -1.55 22.21 -0.53
CA HIS A 135 -1.82 23.62 -0.78
C HIS A 135 -3.25 23.80 -1.31
N GLU A 136 -3.98 24.79 -0.79
CA GLU A 136 -5.39 25.00 -1.08
C GLU A 136 -5.62 25.33 -2.57
N THR A 137 -4.87 26.31 -3.09
CA THR A 137 -4.95 26.75 -4.49
C THR A 137 -4.23 25.84 -5.48
N TYR A 138 -3.16 25.16 -5.06
CA TYR A 138 -2.24 24.39 -5.92
C TYR A 138 -2.12 22.94 -5.43
N PRO A 139 -3.12 22.07 -5.66
CA PRO A 139 -3.21 20.74 -5.04
C PRO A 139 -2.03 19.79 -5.29
N GLU A 140 -1.23 20.04 -6.33
CA GLU A 140 0.01 19.33 -6.64
C GLU A 140 1.15 19.64 -5.65
N LYS A 141 1.08 20.79 -4.95
CA LYS A 141 2.03 21.18 -3.93
C LYS A 141 1.65 20.52 -2.61
N VAL A 142 2.40 19.47 -2.28
CA VAL A 142 2.15 18.60 -1.14
C VAL A 142 3.37 18.61 -0.23
N ILE A 143 3.12 18.72 1.07
CA ILE A 143 4.12 18.60 2.13
C ILE A 143 3.73 17.39 2.98
N PRO A 144 4.32 16.22 2.73
CA PRO A 144 4.09 15.03 3.55
C PRO A 144 4.48 15.27 5.02
N PHE A 145 3.75 14.68 5.97
CA PHE A 145 4.17 14.75 7.38
C PHE A 145 5.42 13.92 7.65
N ASP A 146 5.77 12.94 6.81
CA ASP A 146 6.94 12.06 7.01
C ASP A 146 8.29 12.75 6.73
N VAL A 147 8.31 13.82 5.93
CA VAL A 147 9.49 14.67 5.73
C VAL A 147 9.72 15.64 6.89
N MET A 148 8.76 15.76 7.81
CA MET A 148 8.89 16.62 8.98
C MET A 148 9.57 15.91 10.15
N THR A 149 10.36 16.66 10.90
CA THR A 149 11.01 16.19 12.13
C THR A 149 10.03 16.29 13.31
N ASP A 150 9.77 15.17 13.97
CA ASP A 150 9.01 15.08 15.22
C ASP A 150 9.86 15.55 16.40
N MET A 151 9.44 16.66 17.00
CA MET A 151 10.08 17.32 18.13
C MET A 151 9.50 16.87 19.49
N GLY A 152 8.61 15.88 19.51
CA GLY A 152 7.97 15.33 20.71
C GLY A 152 6.68 16.04 21.15
N ALA A 153 6.42 17.24 20.62
CA ALA A 153 5.18 17.99 20.84
C ALA A 153 4.61 18.65 19.57
N TYR A 154 5.41 18.69 18.49
CA TYR A 154 5.07 19.30 17.22
C TYR A 154 6.02 18.75 16.15
N TYR A 155 5.75 19.09 14.90
CA TYR A 155 6.61 18.85 13.75
C TYR A 155 7.36 20.11 13.33
N THR A 156 8.58 19.94 12.83
CA THR A 156 9.33 21.01 12.18
C THR A 156 9.89 20.57 10.84
N PHE A 157 9.95 21.49 9.89
CA PHE A 157 10.60 21.28 8.60
C PHE A 157 11.02 22.62 8.01
N ASP A 158 11.94 22.57 7.04
CA ASP A 158 12.34 23.74 6.28
C ASP A 158 11.40 23.89 5.09
N PHE A 159 10.79 25.06 4.94
CA PHE A 159 9.83 25.40 3.90
C PHE A 159 10.45 26.41 2.96
N ASP A 160 10.42 26.11 1.66
CA ASP A 160 10.83 27.04 0.63
C ASP A 160 9.62 27.85 0.15
N LYS A 161 9.65 29.17 0.38
CA LYS A 161 8.58 30.08 -0.03
C LYS A 161 8.42 30.22 -1.55
N ASN A 162 9.46 29.94 -2.33
CA ASN A 162 9.38 30.08 -3.78
C ASN A 162 8.60 28.92 -4.40
N THR A 163 8.96 27.69 -4.01
CA THR A 163 8.26 26.49 -4.47
C THR A 163 6.96 26.24 -3.71
N GLN A 164 6.84 26.77 -2.47
CA GLN A 164 5.77 26.49 -1.51
C GLN A 164 5.73 25.01 -1.11
N MET A 165 6.90 24.40 -0.93
CA MET A 165 7.09 22.99 -0.59
C MET A 165 8.10 22.82 0.53
N ALA A 166 8.24 21.59 1.06
CA ALA A 166 9.37 21.26 1.91
C ALA A 166 10.68 21.43 1.13
N TYR A 167 11.64 22.12 1.72
CA TYR A 167 12.96 22.35 1.14
C TYR A 167 13.69 21.02 0.95
N CYS A 168 14.20 20.82 -0.26
CA CYS A 168 15.07 19.72 -0.61
C CYS A 168 16.50 20.26 -0.80
N PRO A 169 17.50 19.80 -0.01
CA PRO A 169 18.88 20.31 -0.12
C PRO A 169 19.60 19.91 -1.42
N PHE A 170 18.94 19.14 -2.28
CA PHE A 170 19.44 18.75 -3.60
C PHE A 170 18.86 19.59 -4.74
N ASP A 171 17.96 20.53 -4.44
CA ASP A 171 17.48 21.50 -5.42
C ASP A 171 18.47 22.66 -5.52
N ASP A 172 18.92 22.96 -6.73
CA ASP A 172 19.90 24.02 -7.01
C ASP A 172 19.31 25.44 -6.81
N ASP A 173 18.00 25.55 -6.66
CA ASP A 173 17.31 26.80 -6.37
C ASP A 173 17.38 27.11 -4.86
N LEU A 174 18.28 28.01 -4.50
CA LEU A 174 18.34 28.60 -3.16
C LEU A 174 17.14 29.54 -2.96
N GLY A 175 16.01 28.96 -2.55
CA GLY A 175 14.80 29.69 -2.21
C GLY A 175 14.89 30.48 -0.90
N GLN A 176 13.85 31.27 -0.61
CA GLN A 176 13.72 31.88 0.72
C GLN A 176 13.22 30.82 1.71
N ILE A 177 14.17 30.11 2.31
CA ILE A 177 13.90 29.02 3.25
C ILE A 177 13.56 29.59 4.63
N ILE A 178 12.45 29.13 5.20
CA ILE A 178 12.07 29.38 6.59
C ILE A 178 11.85 28.07 7.32
N ASN A 179 12.19 28.01 8.61
CA ASN A 179 11.84 26.88 9.44
C ASN A 179 10.39 27.04 9.94
N VAL A 180 9.56 26.03 9.70
CA VAL A 180 8.13 26.03 10.03
C VAL A 180 7.88 25.06 11.18
N THR A 181 7.05 25.48 12.13
CA THR A 181 6.47 24.61 13.17
C THR A 181 5.05 24.24 12.77
N VAL A 182 4.69 22.97 12.91
CA VAL A 182 3.36 22.43 12.61
C VAL A 182 2.89 21.60 13.80
N PRO A 183 1.69 21.82 14.35
CA PRO A 183 1.12 20.93 15.38
C PRO A 183 1.02 19.48 14.90
N TYR A 184 0.76 18.56 15.83
CA TYR A 184 0.49 17.17 15.45
C TYR A 184 -0.81 17.03 14.66
N MET A 185 -0.92 15.96 13.86
CA MET A 185 -2.11 15.63 13.09
C MET A 185 -3.35 15.50 14.00
N VAL A 186 -3.18 14.97 15.21
CA VAL A 186 -4.25 14.93 16.22
C VAL A 186 -4.75 16.32 16.63
N ASP A 187 -3.86 17.30 16.72
CA ASP A 187 -4.22 18.67 17.09
C ASP A 187 -4.84 19.42 15.91
N LEU A 188 -4.39 19.12 14.70
CA LEU A 188 -4.89 19.71 13.46
C LEU A 188 -6.25 19.14 13.03
N ASP A 189 -6.46 17.83 13.25
CA ASP A 189 -7.65 17.10 12.80
C ASP A 189 -7.92 15.83 13.64
N LYS A 190 -8.39 16.02 14.88
CA LYS A 190 -8.76 14.92 15.77
C LYS A 190 -9.89 14.05 15.20
N GLU A 191 -10.86 14.63 14.50
CA GLU A 191 -11.96 13.88 13.88
C GLU A 191 -11.44 12.97 12.75
N GLY A 192 -10.54 13.48 11.91
CA GLY A 192 -9.88 12.72 10.86
C GLY A 192 -8.97 11.64 11.42
N MET A 193 -8.19 11.92 12.47
CA MET A 193 -7.37 10.90 13.14
C MET A 193 -8.23 9.81 13.80
N ALA A 194 -9.33 10.18 14.46
CA ALA A 194 -10.29 9.24 15.02
C ALA A 194 -10.89 8.33 13.92
N ALA A 195 -11.28 8.92 12.79
CA ALA A 195 -11.79 8.20 11.63
C ALA A 195 -10.75 7.23 11.03
N LYS A 196 -9.52 7.69 10.80
CA LYS A 196 -8.41 6.91 10.22
C LYS A 196 -8.09 5.66 11.03
N TYR A 197 -8.08 5.77 12.36
CA TYR A 197 -7.74 4.66 13.25
C TYR A 197 -8.95 3.91 13.81
N GLY A 198 -10.18 4.31 13.46
CA GLY A 198 -11.41 3.68 13.96
C GLY A 198 -11.63 3.84 15.47
N LEU A 199 -11.23 4.99 16.02
CA LEU A 199 -11.34 5.35 17.43
C LEU A 199 -12.40 6.44 17.64
N SER A 200 -12.80 6.67 18.89
CA SER A 200 -13.59 7.86 19.24
C SER A 200 -12.70 9.09 19.39
N VAL A 201 -13.25 10.28 19.15
CA VAL A 201 -12.52 11.55 19.35
C VAL A 201 -12.04 11.70 20.78
N GLU A 202 -12.80 11.21 21.77
CA GLU A 202 -12.42 11.23 23.18
C GLU A 202 -11.14 10.41 23.47
N VAL A 203 -11.00 9.25 22.83
CA VAL A 203 -9.79 8.42 22.94
C VAL A 203 -8.60 9.12 22.27
N VAL A 204 -8.83 9.76 21.13
CA VAL A 204 -7.81 10.47 20.36
C VAL A 204 -7.29 11.71 21.09
N ASN A 205 -8.14 12.46 21.80
CA ASN A 205 -7.75 13.68 22.54
C ASN A 205 -6.64 13.46 23.58
N ASN A 206 -6.45 12.24 24.07
CA ASN A 206 -5.46 11.91 25.09
C ASN A 206 -4.24 11.17 24.52
N LYS A 207 -4.04 11.22 23.20
CA LYS A 207 -2.99 10.50 22.49
C LYS A 207 -2.21 11.44 21.59
N THR A 208 -0.91 11.21 21.48
CA THR A 208 -0.08 11.83 20.44
C THR A 208 -0.17 11.07 19.13
N ASP A 209 0.27 11.67 18.04
CA ASP A 209 0.40 10.97 16.76
C ASP A 209 1.24 9.69 16.89
N PHE A 210 2.29 9.71 17.71
CA PHE A 210 3.12 8.54 17.98
C PHE A 210 2.32 7.41 18.65
N ASP A 211 1.45 7.73 19.60
CA ASP A 211 0.61 6.75 20.31
C ASP A 211 -0.49 6.14 19.42
N LEU A 212 -0.88 6.85 18.35
CA LEU A 212 -1.88 6.41 17.38
C LEU A 212 -1.25 5.60 16.24
N ILE A 213 -0.09 6.04 15.75
CA ILE A 213 0.62 5.43 14.62
C ILE A 213 1.31 4.13 15.03
N ILE A 214 1.91 4.09 16.23
CA ILE A 214 2.72 2.96 16.68
C ILE A 214 1.94 2.11 17.67
N ASN A 215 1.96 0.80 17.45
CA ASN A 215 1.43 -0.14 18.43
C ASN A 215 2.39 -0.20 19.66
N PRO A 216 1.96 0.28 20.85
CA PRO A 216 2.83 0.36 22.02
C PRO A 216 3.23 -1.02 22.55
N GLU A 217 2.38 -2.04 22.40
CA GLU A 217 2.67 -3.42 22.81
C GLU A 217 3.81 -3.98 21.96
N VAL A 218 3.70 -3.88 20.63
CA VAL A 218 4.73 -4.37 19.69
C VAL A 218 6.07 -3.66 19.92
N LEU A 219 6.04 -2.34 20.15
CA LEU A 219 7.25 -1.58 20.46
C LEU A 219 7.86 -2.02 21.81
N SER A 220 7.03 -2.29 22.82
CA SER A 220 7.48 -2.76 24.14
C SER A 220 8.08 -4.16 24.06
N GLU A 221 7.42 -5.08 23.37
CA GLU A 221 7.94 -6.41 23.08
C GLU A 221 9.28 -6.33 22.36
N ARG A 222 9.38 -5.49 21.33
CA ARG A 222 10.62 -5.33 20.58
C ARG A 222 11.76 -4.77 21.44
N LYS A 223 11.47 -3.81 22.32
CA LYS A 223 12.43 -3.28 23.32
C LYS A 223 12.88 -4.33 24.32
N SER A 224 12.03 -5.30 24.64
CA SER A 224 12.37 -6.45 25.50
C SER A 224 13.16 -7.55 24.79
N GLY A 225 13.41 -7.41 23.48
CA GLY A 225 14.22 -8.33 22.67
C GLY A 225 13.41 -9.31 21.82
N ILE A 226 12.08 -9.25 21.83
CA ILE A 226 11.24 -10.08 20.96
C ILE A 226 11.35 -9.58 19.53
N ARG A 227 11.89 -10.42 18.63
CA ARG A 227 12.07 -10.09 17.21
C ARG A 227 10.76 -10.26 16.44
N PRO A 228 10.53 -9.44 15.40
CA PRO A 228 9.39 -9.64 14.53
C PRO A 228 9.55 -10.94 13.73
N THR A 229 8.42 -11.46 13.25
CA THR A 229 8.39 -12.72 12.48
C THR A 229 7.87 -12.50 11.06
N VAL A 230 8.22 -13.40 10.15
CA VAL A 230 7.68 -13.48 8.80
C VAL A 230 7.14 -14.89 8.58
N GLY A 231 5.84 -14.99 8.30
CA GLY A 231 5.23 -16.23 7.83
C GLY A 231 5.42 -16.42 6.33
N ILE A 232 6.02 -17.53 5.92
CA ILE A 232 6.19 -17.93 4.51
C ILE A 232 5.60 -19.34 4.35
N PHE A 233 4.42 -19.44 3.73
CA PHE A 233 3.61 -20.67 3.71
C PHE A 233 3.36 -21.20 5.14
N HIS A 234 3.69 -22.46 5.42
CA HIS A 234 3.56 -23.08 6.75
C HIS A 234 4.77 -22.85 7.65
N TYR A 235 5.82 -22.18 7.17
CA TYR A 235 7.00 -21.86 7.97
C TYR A 235 6.89 -20.48 8.60
N GLN A 236 7.40 -20.37 9.82
CA GLN A 236 7.58 -19.11 10.54
C GLN A 236 9.08 -18.85 10.75
N TYR A 237 9.48 -17.59 10.56
CA TYR A 237 10.87 -17.17 10.74
C TYR A 237 10.95 -15.92 11.60
N GLU A 238 11.89 -15.87 12.53
CA GLU A 238 12.28 -14.64 13.20
C GLU A 238 13.19 -13.82 12.28
N VAL A 239 12.97 -12.51 12.26
CA VAL A 239 13.80 -11.56 11.53
C VAL A 239 15.04 -11.25 12.37
N ASN A 240 16.23 -11.47 11.80
CA ASN A 240 17.50 -11.08 12.39
C ASN A 240 18.24 -10.13 11.45
N ILE A 241 18.04 -8.82 11.63
CA ILE A 241 18.69 -7.78 10.82
C ILE A 241 20.21 -7.78 11.02
N GLU A 242 20.70 -8.03 12.22
CA GLU A 242 22.14 -8.05 12.54
C GLU A 242 22.88 -9.14 11.77
N GLU A 243 22.29 -10.33 11.64
CA GLU A 243 22.81 -11.43 10.83
C GLU A 243 22.33 -11.39 9.37
N ASN A 244 21.56 -10.38 8.99
CA ASN A 244 20.94 -10.24 7.68
C ASN A 244 20.20 -11.51 7.23
N SER A 245 19.41 -12.11 8.11
CA SER A 245 18.79 -13.42 7.87
C SER A 245 17.41 -13.59 8.51
N LEU A 246 16.66 -14.56 8.00
CA LEU A 246 15.45 -15.11 8.58
C LEU A 246 15.77 -16.46 9.24
N ILE A 247 15.46 -16.62 10.51
CA ILE A 247 15.78 -17.83 11.30
C ILE A 247 14.48 -18.59 11.55
N ASN A 248 14.39 -19.83 11.10
CA ASN A 248 13.18 -20.63 11.29
C ASN A 248 12.92 -20.87 12.79
N THR A 249 11.68 -20.63 13.24
CA THR A 249 11.30 -20.69 14.65
C THR A 249 11.29 -22.11 15.22
N GLU A 250 11.03 -23.12 14.39
CA GLU A 250 10.96 -24.53 14.81
C GLU A 250 12.31 -25.23 14.68
N ASN A 251 13.12 -24.82 13.69
CA ASN A 251 14.45 -25.36 13.44
C ASN A 251 15.45 -24.24 13.14
N PRO A 252 16.11 -23.66 14.17
CA PRO A 252 17.06 -22.55 14.00
C PRO A 252 18.29 -22.83 13.12
N LYS A 253 18.53 -24.10 12.75
CA LYS A 253 19.56 -24.47 11.75
C LYS A 253 19.14 -24.14 10.32
N VAL A 254 17.84 -23.93 10.08
CA VAL A 254 17.30 -23.45 8.81
C VAL A 254 17.29 -21.93 8.86
N LYS A 255 18.24 -21.33 8.14
CA LYS A 255 18.35 -19.90 7.96
C LYS A 255 18.19 -19.55 6.49
N ILE A 256 17.61 -18.39 6.21
CA ILE A 256 17.55 -17.80 4.88
C ILE A 256 18.31 -16.49 4.93
N SER A 257 19.29 -16.29 4.06
CA SER A 257 19.96 -14.99 3.96
C SER A 257 19.03 -14.00 3.26
N LEU A 258 18.89 -12.79 3.78
CA LEU A 258 18.14 -11.74 3.08
C LEU A 258 18.83 -11.35 1.76
N THR A 259 20.14 -11.62 1.62
CA THR A 259 20.86 -11.46 0.33
C THR A 259 20.46 -12.48 -0.74
N ASP A 260 19.77 -13.56 -0.37
CA ASP A 260 19.25 -14.52 -1.35
C ASP A 260 18.02 -13.97 -2.10
N PHE A 261 17.46 -12.86 -1.61
CA PHE A 261 16.40 -12.11 -2.27
C PHE A 261 16.97 -10.93 -3.06
N GLU A 262 16.27 -10.56 -4.13
CA GLU A 262 16.52 -9.37 -4.94
C GLU A 262 15.61 -8.24 -4.47
N LEU A 263 16.12 -7.01 -4.45
CA LEU A 263 15.33 -5.84 -4.11
C LEU A 263 14.33 -5.53 -5.24
N SER A 264 13.08 -5.24 -4.89
CA SER A 264 12.07 -4.83 -5.86
C SER A 264 12.40 -3.47 -6.50
N ALA A 265 11.78 -3.17 -7.65
CA ALA A 265 12.04 -1.93 -8.38
C ALA A 265 11.70 -0.65 -7.57
N ASP A 266 10.70 -0.72 -6.70
CA ASP A 266 10.30 0.34 -5.77
C ASP A 266 11.12 0.36 -4.47
N HIS A 267 12.11 -0.54 -4.33
CA HIS A 267 12.98 -0.67 -3.17
C HIS A 267 12.29 -0.96 -1.83
N ASN A 268 10.98 -1.22 -1.83
CA ASN A 268 10.19 -1.45 -0.61
C ASN A 268 10.13 -2.90 -0.18
N SER A 269 10.45 -3.84 -1.07
CA SER A 269 10.31 -5.27 -0.84
C SER A 269 11.52 -6.08 -1.29
N LEU A 270 11.67 -7.26 -0.72
CA LEU A 270 12.61 -8.30 -1.15
C LEU A 270 11.83 -9.41 -1.84
N VAL A 271 12.31 -9.83 -3.00
CA VAL A 271 11.65 -10.80 -3.88
C VAL A 271 12.60 -11.95 -4.18
N GLY A 272 12.14 -13.18 -4.03
CA GLY A 272 13.01 -14.34 -4.13
C GLY A 272 12.26 -15.65 -4.13
N TYR A 273 13.01 -16.74 -4.14
CA TYR A 273 12.45 -18.08 -4.27
C TYR A 273 12.71 -18.89 -3.01
N ILE A 274 11.71 -19.66 -2.60
CA ILE A 274 11.75 -20.53 -1.41
C ILE A 274 11.44 -21.95 -1.84
N ASP A 275 12.20 -22.91 -1.32
CA ASP A 275 11.85 -24.33 -1.39
C ASP A 275 10.89 -24.68 -0.25
N LEU A 276 9.67 -25.09 -0.63
CA LEU A 276 8.56 -25.40 0.28
C LEU A 276 8.77 -26.70 1.06
N ASN A 277 9.67 -27.58 0.62
CA ASN A 277 9.98 -28.81 1.33
C ASN A 277 11.03 -28.59 2.42
N THR A 278 11.96 -27.66 2.19
CA THR A 278 13.09 -27.43 3.10
C THR A 278 13.01 -26.13 3.90
N GLY A 279 12.13 -25.20 3.50
CA GLY A 279 12.04 -23.88 4.10
C GLY A 279 13.30 -23.03 3.90
N ARG A 280 14.08 -23.29 2.84
CA ARG A 280 15.31 -22.55 2.53
C ARG A 280 15.12 -21.68 1.30
N ALA A 281 15.96 -20.64 1.18
CA ALA A 281 16.07 -19.93 -0.09
C ALA A 281 16.48 -20.91 -1.18
N PHE A 282 15.70 -20.90 -2.25
CA PHE A 282 16.02 -21.57 -3.47
C PHE A 282 16.83 -20.60 -4.33
N ASN A 283 18.04 -21.02 -4.73
CA ASN A 283 18.85 -20.22 -5.64
C ASN A 283 18.76 -20.81 -7.06
N PRO A 284 18.06 -20.14 -7.99
CA PRO A 284 17.97 -20.56 -9.39
C PRO A 284 19.29 -20.83 -10.08
N LYS A 285 20.35 -20.14 -9.65
CA LYS A 285 21.71 -20.27 -10.18
C LYS A 285 22.30 -21.67 -9.95
N LYS A 286 21.71 -22.47 -9.07
CA LYS A 286 22.15 -23.84 -8.77
C LYS A 286 21.49 -24.90 -9.65
N ILE A 287 20.52 -24.54 -10.51
CA ILE A 287 19.87 -25.49 -11.41
C ILE A 287 20.81 -25.80 -12.59
N GLU A 288 21.14 -27.08 -12.79
CA GLU A 288 22.05 -27.54 -13.85
C GLU A 288 21.34 -27.87 -15.18
N SER A 289 20.05 -28.24 -15.17
CA SER A 289 19.17 -28.32 -16.35
C SER A 289 17.73 -27.91 -16.00
N LEU A 290 17.05 -27.24 -16.94
CA LEU A 290 15.69 -26.70 -16.79
C LEU A 290 14.70 -27.43 -17.71
N ASP A 291 14.86 -28.75 -17.86
CA ASP A 291 13.95 -29.55 -18.69
C ASP A 291 12.55 -29.60 -18.06
N GLU A 292 12.45 -29.52 -16.73
CA GLU A 292 11.22 -29.32 -15.98
C GLU A 292 11.42 -28.31 -14.85
N PHE A 293 10.38 -27.52 -14.55
CA PHE A 293 10.43 -26.56 -13.45
C PHE A 293 10.42 -27.30 -12.11
N PRO A 294 11.30 -26.95 -11.15
CA PRO A 294 11.33 -27.64 -9.87
C PRO A 294 9.99 -27.46 -9.14
N THR A 295 9.29 -28.57 -8.91
CA THR A 295 8.07 -28.60 -8.10
C THR A 295 8.39 -28.27 -6.65
N GLY A 296 7.48 -27.56 -5.97
CA GLY A 296 7.68 -27.19 -4.57
C GLY A 296 8.56 -25.96 -4.36
N ILE A 297 8.74 -25.12 -5.39
CA ILE A 297 9.34 -23.80 -5.26
C ILE A 297 8.24 -22.74 -5.29
N ALA A 298 8.32 -21.74 -4.42
CA ALA A 298 7.46 -20.57 -4.46
C ALA A 298 8.25 -19.29 -4.72
N HIS A 299 7.70 -18.42 -5.57
CA HIS A 299 8.15 -17.05 -5.74
C HIS A 299 7.44 -16.19 -4.70
N VAL A 300 8.19 -15.52 -3.83
CA VAL A 300 7.62 -14.77 -2.71
C VAL A 300 8.18 -13.36 -2.65
N ARG A 301 7.36 -12.46 -2.12
CA ARG A 301 7.72 -11.09 -1.75
C ARG A 301 7.55 -10.92 -0.25
N ILE A 302 8.57 -10.36 0.39
CA ILE A 302 8.55 -9.95 1.80
C ILE A 302 8.95 -8.47 1.89
N PRO A 303 8.67 -7.77 3.00
CA PRO A 303 9.15 -6.41 3.18
C PRO A 303 10.69 -6.33 3.12
N ASN A 304 11.23 -5.15 2.81
CA ASN A 304 12.67 -4.92 2.89
C ASN A 304 13.18 -4.87 4.35
N HIS A 305 14.50 -4.84 4.53
CA HIS A 305 15.15 -4.79 5.86
C HIS A 305 14.55 -3.74 6.79
N LEU A 306 14.26 -2.55 6.23
CA LEU A 306 13.69 -1.43 6.94
C LEU A 306 12.28 -1.74 7.48
N ASN A 307 11.43 -2.33 6.65
CA ASN A 307 10.07 -2.68 7.04
C ASN A 307 9.97 -4.00 7.81
N LEU A 308 10.98 -4.87 7.74
CA LEU A 308 11.03 -6.15 8.47
C LEU A 308 11.30 -5.98 9.97
N ASP A 309 12.21 -5.08 10.34
CA ASP A 309 12.46 -4.70 11.74
C ASP A 309 12.99 -3.27 11.77
N SER A 310 12.06 -2.32 11.68
CA SER A 310 12.37 -0.90 11.65
C SER A 310 13.12 -0.44 12.90
N PHE A 311 12.84 -1.07 14.04
CA PHE A 311 13.49 -0.78 15.32
C PHE A 311 14.97 -1.18 15.32
N ALA A 312 15.31 -2.37 14.80
CA ALA A 312 16.72 -2.77 14.66
C ALA A 312 17.48 -1.88 13.67
N TYR A 313 16.81 -1.41 12.62
CA TYR A 313 17.43 -0.54 11.63
C TYR A 313 17.60 0.90 12.14
N GLY A 314 16.66 1.40 12.94
CA GLY A 314 16.70 2.76 13.49
C GLY A 314 15.77 2.96 14.68
N THR A 315 16.23 3.71 15.68
CA THR A 315 15.51 3.90 16.96
C THR A 315 14.99 5.32 17.16
N LYS A 316 15.24 6.24 16.23
CA LYS A 316 14.77 7.63 16.34
C LYS A 316 13.25 7.71 16.20
N ARG A 317 12.62 8.66 16.89
CA ARG A 317 11.15 8.83 16.88
C ARG A 317 10.57 8.99 15.47
N ASN A 318 11.18 9.84 14.64
CA ASN A 318 10.79 10.02 13.22
C ASN A 318 10.81 8.70 12.45
N TRP A 319 11.86 7.91 12.68
CA TRP A 319 12.07 6.65 11.99
C TRP A 319 10.94 5.67 12.27
N LEU A 320 10.60 5.49 13.55
CA LEU A 320 9.54 4.59 13.96
C LEU A 320 8.14 5.10 13.55
N ARG A 321 7.96 6.41 13.36
CA ARG A 321 6.71 6.97 12.86
C ARG A 321 6.52 6.67 11.37
N SER A 322 7.57 6.83 10.57
CA SER A 322 7.53 6.51 9.13
C SER A 322 7.53 5.00 8.87
N TYR A 323 8.11 4.22 9.77
CA TYR A 323 8.20 2.76 9.69
C TYR A 323 7.75 2.12 11.01
N PRO A 324 6.43 2.10 11.32
CA PRO A 324 5.92 1.54 12.56
C PRO A 324 6.32 0.06 12.73
N PRO A 325 6.84 -0.36 13.89
CA PRO A 325 7.16 -1.74 14.14
C PRO A 325 5.95 -2.66 13.96
N VAL A 326 6.15 -3.76 13.24
CA VAL A 326 5.13 -4.79 13.01
C VAL A 326 5.61 -6.09 13.62
N ARG A 327 4.73 -6.79 14.34
CA ARG A 327 5.08 -8.06 15.01
C ARG A 327 5.20 -9.23 14.05
N ASN A 328 4.21 -9.36 13.16
CA ASN A 328 4.06 -10.52 12.29
C ASN A 328 3.83 -10.05 10.85
N HIS A 329 4.82 -10.29 10.00
CA HIS A 329 4.71 -10.11 8.57
C HIS A 329 4.22 -11.40 7.92
N LYS A 330 3.68 -11.26 6.71
CA LYS A 330 3.29 -12.39 5.87
C LYS A 330 3.86 -12.18 4.49
N ALA A 331 4.51 -13.20 3.95
CA ALA A 331 4.97 -13.18 2.57
C ALA A 331 3.78 -13.18 1.61
N GLU A 332 3.88 -12.38 0.56
CA GLU A 332 2.99 -12.44 -0.59
C GLU A 332 3.54 -13.49 -1.57
N VAL A 333 2.66 -14.38 -2.03
CA VAL A 333 3.01 -15.36 -3.06
C VAL A 333 2.78 -14.73 -4.43
N LEU A 334 3.84 -14.66 -5.22
CA LEU A 334 3.78 -14.10 -6.55
C LEU A 334 3.50 -15.21 -7.57
N PRO A 335 2.66 -14.95 -8.59
CA PRO A 335 2.51 -15.87 -9.70
C PRO A 335 3.83 -15.98 -10.46
N PHE A 336 4.16 -17.19 -10.91
CA PHE A 336 5.28 -17.37 -11.82
C PHE A 336 4.94 -16.75 -13.18
N SER A 337 5.72 -15.76 -13.59
CA SER A 337 5.60 -15.13 -14.90
C SER A 337 6.49 -15.83 -15.93
N ASN A 338 6.18 -15.70 -17.22
CA ASN A 338 7.06 -16.13 -18.31
C ASN A 338 8.47 -15.52 -18.21
N ASN A 339 8.60 -14.34 -17.62
CA ASN A 339 9.89 -13.72 -17.35
C ASN A 339 10.63 -14.41 -16.21
N ASP A 340 9.97 -14.96 -15.19
CA ASP A 340 10.61 -15.79 -14.18
C ASP A 340 11.19 -17.04 -14.84
N TYR A 341 10.43 -17.76 -15.66
CA TYR A 341 10.95 -18.90 -16.44
C TYR A 341 12.17 -18.53 -17.29
N ARG A 342 12.14 -17.39 -18.00
CA ARG A 342 13.27 -16.90 -18.78
C ARG A 342 14.46 -16.51 -17.92
N ASN A 343 14.24 -15.83 -16.80
CA ASN A 343 15.30 -15.38 -15.89
C ASN A 343 16.00 -16.57 -15.23
N LEU A 344 15.25 -17.58 -14.81
CA LEU A 344 15.80 -18.84 -14.29
C LEU A 344 16.64 -19.54 -15.37
N LYS A 345 16.17 -19.57 -16.62
CA LYS A 345 16.86 -20.19 -17.77
C LYS A 345 18.10 -19.42 -18.23
N MET A 346 18.05 -18.10 -18.29
CA MET A 346 19.20 -17.25 -18.64
C MET A 346 20.29 -17.32 -17.56
N LYS A 347 19.89 -17.25 -16.28
CA LYS A 347 20.84 -17.34 -15.15
C LYS A 347 21.52 -18.73 -15.09
N SER A 348 20.86 -19.82 -15.49
CA SER A 348 21.49 -21.16 -15.57
C SER A 348 22.44 -21.31 -16.76
N ILE A 349 22.07 -20.80 -17.94
CA ILE A 349 22.90 -20.83 -19.16
C ILE A 349 24.22 -20.06 -18.96
N ASP A 350 24.18 -18.87 -18.37
CA ASP A 350 25.39 -18.08 -18.08
C ASP A 350 26.39 -18.83 -17.17
N ILE A 351 25.88 -19.66 -16.27
CA ILE A 351 26.71 -20.45 -15.36
C ILE A 351 27.31 -21.65 -16.06
N LEU A 352 26.56 -22.34 -16.91
CA LEU A 352 27.09 -23.41 -17.78
C LEU A 352 28.21 -22.87 -18.68
N ASN A 353 28.01 -21.69 -19.26
CA ASN A 353 29.02 -21.02 -20.07
C ASN A 353 30.27 -20.67 -19.24
N LYS A 354 30.12 -20.09 -18.04
CA LYS A 354 31.25 -19.79 -17.14
C LYS A 354 31.98 -21.05 -16.63
N LYS A 355 31.26 -22.15 -16.34
CA LYS A 355 31.85 -23.45 -15.98
C LYS A 355 32.60 -24.08 -17.16
N GLY A 356 32.07 -23.97 -18.38
CA GLY A 356 32.70 -24.43 -19.62
C GLY A 356 34.00 -23.69 -19.93
N VAL A 357 34.01 -22.36 -19.79
CA VAL A 357 35.21 -21.52 -19.97
C VAL A 357 36.31 -21.86 -18.95
N LYS A 358 35.95 -22.11 -17.67
CA LYS A 358 36.91 -22.55 -16.64
C LYS A 358 37.45 -23.97 -16.84
N LYS A 359 36.66 -24.89 -17.40
CA LYS A 359 37.15 -26.23 -17.78
C LYS A 359 38.11 -26.17 -18.98
N ALA A 360 37.84 -25.30 -19.95
CA ALA A 360 38.71 -25.09 -21.11
C ALA A 360 40.06 -24.46 -20.74
N SER A 361 40.09 -23.54 -19.77
CA SER A 361 41.35 -22.93 -19.29
C SER A 361 42.21 -23.90 -18.48
N LYS A 362 41.62 -24.77 -17.63
CA LYS A 362 42.40 -25.80 -16.91
C LYS A 362 43.00 -26.87 -17.81
N LYS A 363 42.34 -27.24 -18.91
CA LYS A 363 42.84 -28.25 -19.88
C LYS A 363 44.04 -27.74 -20.69
N LYS A 364 44.27 -26.43 -20.77
CA LYS A 364 45.43 -25.83 -21.44
C LYS A 364 46.71 -25.83 -20.60
N TYR A 365 46.63 -26.02 -19.29
CA TYR A 365 47.79 -25.99 -18.37
C TYR A 365 48.28 -27.37 -17.90
N SER A 366 47.72 -28.48 -18.41
CA SER A 366 48.11 -29.84 -18.02
C SER A 366 48.90 -30.61 -19.09
N ASN A 367 49.31 -29.97 -20.19
CA ASN A 367 50.04 -30.60 -21.31
C ASN A 367 51.47 -30.07 -21.49
N HIS A 368 52.13 -29.64 -20.41
CA HIS A 368 53.59 -29.44 -20.38
C HIS A 368 54.12 -29.86 -19.00
N LEU A 369 54.39 -31.15 -18.87
CA LEU A 369 55.38 -31.71 -17.95
C LEU A 369 56.03 -32.92 -18.64
#